data_AF-A0A9D2RTJ3-F1
#
_entry.id   AF-A0A9D2RTJ3-F1
#
_cell.length_a   1.000
_cell.length_b   1.000
_cell.length_c   1.000
_cell.angle_alpha   90.00
_cell.angle_beta   90.00
_cell.angle_gamma   90.00
#
_symmetry.space_group_name_H-M   'P 1'
#
loop_
_entity.id
_entity.type
_entity.pdbx_description
1 polymer ?
#
loop_
_entity_poly.entity_id
_entity_poly.type
_entity_poly.pdbx_seq_one_letter_code
_entity_poly.pdbx_strand_id
1 'polypeptide(L)'
;MKNIPELPCAIVEDLLPAYMEGLTSAETNAAVEAHLASCPACAAKRAAMGAEEGPSPEEAEETAREVDYLKKVRRRSRRRVAAAILCTVLVLLLGFAAKIFVIGEPLGPAGAAVSAQREDDVLRVQVSSAASGIAFWGWTVEDRDGVVSITARSVLASPLFRDGTGTVEVSLEGVTEIWLGEAGEGRMIWQDDTMILADAWALYQAQTPYVGNNSAVGRVLAAVDTWYGPPIVDYTISLQTSAEPYGLTIHFDDITAHVDREGIVRAIDQRMYALAPALLALIGNLERVQWTCALSDGTYHTQAITLAEVDEALPGWIEARNLAHDLTSPDGEPDWTAPESIKDYAASPAAVQRLIDLTEYGFYVHTVEGGTNVFTPWP
;
A
#
# COMPACT_ATOMS: atom_id res chain seq x y z
N MET A 1 -30.86 -93.49 -41.47
CA MET A 1 -29.51 -94.01 -41.81
C MET A 1 -28.82 -92.98 -42.70
N LYS A 2 -27.95 -92.17 -42.12
CA LYS A 2 -26.86 -91.51 -42.84
C LYS A 2 -25.60 -92.21 -42.33
N ASN A 3 -24.98 -93.03 -43.17
CA ASN A 3 -23.70 -93.66 -42.88
C ASN A 3 -22.71 -92.53 -42.61
N ILE A 4 -22.19 -92.44 -41.39
CA ILE A 4 -21.02 -91.59 -41.11
C ILE A 4 -19.83 -92.37 -41.73
N PRO A 5 -19.14 -91.82 -42.74
CA PRO A 5 -17.99 -92.48 -43.32
C PRO A 5 -16.89 -92.60 -42.27
N GLU A 6 -16.29 -93.78 -42.12
CA GLU A 6 -15.09 -93.95 -41.29
C GLU A 6 -13.94 -93.15 -41.94
N LEU A 7 -13.59 -92.01 -41.34
CA LEU A 7 -12.46 -91.20 -41.79
C LEU A 7 -11.14 -91.89 -41.42
N PRO A 8 -10.18 -92.01 -42.35
CA PRO A 8 -8.85 -92.52 -42.04
C PRO A 8 -8.06 -91.50 -41.19
N CYS A 9 -7.21 -92.01 -40.29
CA CYS A 9 -6.45 -91.18 -39.34
C CYS A 9 -5.65 -90.05 -40.00
N ALA A 10 -5.06 -90.29 -41.19
CA ALA A 10 -4.27 -89.27 -41.90
C ALA A 10 -5.08 -88.00 -42.20
N ILE A 11 -6.35 -88.14 -42.59
CA ILE A 11 -7.21 -86.98 -42.88
C ILE A 11 -7.55 -86.24 -41.59
N VAL A 12 -7.75 -86.95 -40.47
CA VAL A 12 -8.04 -86.33 -39.18
C VAL A 12 -6.83 -85.56 -38.66
N GLU A 13 -5.63 -86.10 -38.82
CA GLU A 13 -4.39 -85.42 -38.41
C GLU A 13 -4.14 -84.14 -39.20
N ASP A 14 -4.35 -84.15 -40.51
CA ASP A 14 -4.23 -82.96 -41.37
C ASP A 14 -5.26 -81.86 -40.98
N LEU A 15 -6.44 -82.27 -40.51
CA LEU A 15 -7.53 -81.37 -40.13
C LEU A 15 -7.42 -80.87 -38.67
N LEU A 16 -6.60 -81.49 -37.82
CA LEU A 16 -6.53 -81.18 -36.38
C LEU A 16 -6.15 -79.71 -36.07
N PRO A 17 -5.14 -79.09 -36.72
CA PRO A 17 -4.79 -77.69 -36.44
C PRO A 17 -5.94 -76.73 -36.78
N ALA A 18 -6.54 -76.89 -37.97
CA ALA A 18 -7.67 -76.06 -38.41
C ALA A 18 -8.92 -76.27 -37.53
N TYR A 19 -9.15 -77.48 -37.02
CA TYR A 19 -10.19 -77.79 -36.05
C TYR A 19 -9.94 -77.10 -34.69
N MET A 20 -8.71 -77.08 -34.20
CA MET A 20 -8.35 -76.41 -32.93
C MET A 20 -8.49 -74.89 -32.98
N GLU A 21 -8.25 -74.30 -34.15
CA GLU A 21 -8.45 -72.86 -34.40
C GLU A 21 -9.93 -72.52 -34.70
N GLY A 22 -10.82 -73.53 -34.78
CA GLY A 22 -12.25 -73.34 -35.02
C GLY A 22 -12.62 -72.99 -36.47
N LEU A 23 -11.77 -73.34 -37.43
CA LEU A 23 -11.89 -72.93 -38.84
C LEU A 23 -12.56 -73.99 -39.75
N THR A 24 -13.02 -75.12 -39.20
CA THR A 24 -13.67 -76.21 -39.93
C THR A 24 -15.20 -76.18 -39.84
N SER A 25 -15.89 -76.74 -40.85
CA SER A 25 -17.37 -76.76 -40.91
C SER A 25 -17.98 -77.69 -39.85
N ALA A 26 -19.25 -77.45 -39.47
CA ALA A 26 -19.93 -78.26 -38.44
C ALA A 26 -20.03 -79.76 -38.80
N GLU A 27 -20.20 -80.10 -40.09
CA GLU A 27 -20.22 -81.49 -40.56
C GLU A 27 -18.83 -82.15 -40.44
N THR A 28 -17.77 -81.39 -40.72
CA THR A 28 -16.38 -81.82 -40.52
C THR A 28 -16.04 -81.99 -39.04
N ASN A 29 -16.50 -81.08 -38.17
CA ASN A 29 -16.29 -81.15 -36.72
C ASN A 29 -16.91 -82.41 -36.14
N ALA A 30 -18.17 -82.72 -36.51
CA ALA A 30 -18.84 -83.93 -36.04
C ALA A 30 -18.12 -85.21 -36.48
N ALA A 31 -17.56 -85.23 -37.70
CA ALA A 31 -16.83 -86.38 -38.21
C ALA A 31 -15.45 -86.55 -37.54
N VAL A 32 -14.73 -85.44 -37.30
CA VAL A 32 -13.45 -85.43 -36.55
C VAL A 32 -13.69 -85.86 -35.10
N GLU A 33 -14.72 -85.34 -34.43
CA GLU A 33 -15.06 -85.71 -33.05
C GLU A 33 -15.45 -87.18 -32.91
N ALA A 34 -16.24 -87.71 -33.84
CA ALA A 34 -16.59 -89.12 -33.87
C ALA A 34 -15.34 -90.02 -34.03
N HIS A 35 -14.36 -89.61 -34.84
CA HIS A 35 -13.10 -90.35 -34.99
C HIS A 35 -12.19 -90.20 -33.76
N LEU A 36 -12.10 -89.01 -33.16
CA LEU A 36 -11.32 -88.80 -31.94
C LEU A 36 -11.85 -89.62 -30.75
N ALA A 37 -13.16 -89.89 -30.72
CA ALA A 37 -13.77 -90.74 -29.70
C ALA A 37 -13.43 -92.23 -29.87
N SER A 38 -13.16 -92.69 -31.09
CA SER A 38 -12.86 -94.09 -31.38
C SER A 38 -11.37 -94.39 -31.59
N CYS A 39 -10.55 -93.38 -31.91
CA CYS A 39 -9.12 -93.51 -32.16
C CYS A 39 -8.26 -92.76 -31.11
N PRO A 40 -7.65 -93.47 -30.15
CA PRO A 40 -6.85 -92.85 -29.08
C PRO A 40 -5.55 -92.18 -29.58
N ALA A 41 -5.01 -92.60 -30.74
CA ALA A 41 -3.81 -92.00 -31.31
C ALA A 41 -4.06 -90.56 -31.79
N CYS A 42 -5.18 -90.31 -32.47
CA CYS A 42 -5.58 -88.98 -32.92
C CYS A 42 -5.97 -88.07 -31.74
N ALA A 43 -6.62 -88.63 -30.70
CA ALA A 43 -6.94 -87.90 -29.47
C ALA A 43 -5.69 -87.41 -28.72
N ALA A 44 -4.64 -88.25 -28.67
CA ALA A 44 -3.36 -87.87 -28.08
C ALA A 44 -2.67 -86.73 -28.85
N LYS A 45 -2.74 -86.74 -30.20
CA LYS A 45 -2.19 -85.65 -31.02
C LYS A 45 -2.89 -84.31 -30.79
N ARG A 46 -4.23 -84.31 -30.69
CA ARG A 46 -4.99 -83.11 -30.32
C ARG A 46 -4.55 -82.56 -28.96
N ALA A 47 -4.40 -83.44 -27.97
CA ALA A 47 -3.99 -83.04 -26.63
C ALA A 47 -2.56 -82.46 -26.60
N ALA A 48 -1.65 -83.01 -27.42
CA ALA A 48 -0.29 -82.50 -27.55
C ALA A 48 -0.23 -81.10 -28.21
N MET A 49 -1.09 -80.83 -29.19
CA MET A 49 -1.13 -79.53 -29.88
C MET A 49 -1.75 -78.42 -29.02
N GLY A 50 -2.71 -78.73 -28.15
CA GLY A 50 -3.31 -77.77 -27.21
C GLY A 50 -2.38 -77.33 -26.07
N ALA A 51 -1.14 -77.82 -26.07
CA ALA A 51 -0.13 -77.62 -25.03
C ALA A 51 1.03 -76.70 -25.46
N GLU A 52 0.87 -75.87 -26.50
CA GLU A 52 1.85 -74.79 -26.77
C GLU A 52 1.77 -73.68 -25.71
N GLU A 53 2.60 -73.88 -24.69
CA GLU A 53 3.37 -72.96 -23.84
C GLU A 53 3.04 -71.46 -23.92
N GLY A 54 2.28 -70.98 -22.93
CA GLY A 54 2.45 -69.60 -22.45
C GLY A 54 3.87 -69.39 -21.88
N PRO A 55 4.32 -68.13 -21.71
CA PRO A 55 5.71 -67.83 -21.31
C PRO A 55 6.11 -68.63 -20.08
N SER A 56 7.34 -69.15 -20.10
CA SER A 56 7.89 -69.97 -19.03
C SER A 56 7.74 -69.24 -17.69
N PRO A 57 7.44 -69.96 -16.59
CA PRO A 57 7.43 -69.37 -15.25
C PRO A 57 8.68 -68.56 -14.92
N GLU A 58 9.84 -68.92 -15.47
CA GLU A 58 11.11 -68.19 -15.29
C GLU A 58 11.12 -66.84 -16.03
N GLU A 59 10.62 -66.78 -17.27
CA GLU A 59 10.57 -65.55 -18.08
C GLU A 59 9.53 -64.56 -17.54
N ALA A 60 8.40 -65.07 -17.02
CA ALA A 60 7.40 -64.28 -16.33
C ALA A 60 7.92 -63.73 -14.98
N GLU A 61 8.77 -64.47 -14.28
CA GLU A 61 9.39 -64.02 -13.03
C GLU A 61 10.49 -62.97 -13.27
N GLU A 62 11.30 -63.13 -14.31
CA GLU A 62 12.37 -62.19 -14.67
C GLU A 62 11.79 -60.84 -15.12
N THR A 63 10.78 -60.84 -15.99
CA THR A 63 10.07 -59.61 -16.38
C THR A 63 9.37 -58.94 -15.20
N ALA A 64 8.81 -59.69 -14.24
CA ALA A 64 8.25 -59.12 -13.01
C ALA A 64 9.31 -58.45 -12.12
N ARG A 65 10.52 -59.05 -12.00
CA ARG A 65 11.65 -58.48 -11.25
C ARG A 65 12.19 -57.21 -11.89
N GLU A 66 12.30 -57.15 -13.22
CA GLU A 66 12.71 -55.93 -13.93
C GLU A 66 11.70 -54.79 -13.75
N VAL A 67 10.40 -55.09 -13.86
CA VAL A 67 9.34 -54.09 -13.63
C VAL A 67 9.36 -53.59 -12.19
N ASP A 68 9.61 -54.45 -11.19
CA ASP A 68 9.75 -54.01 -9.80
C ASP A 68 11.01 -53.18 -9.56
N TYR A 69 12.13 -53.54 -10.20
CA TYR A 69 13.36 -52.73 -10.18
C TYR A 69 13.12 -51.34 -10.78
N LEU A 70 12.48 -51.23 -11.94
CA LEU A 70 12.15 -49.95 -12.56
C LEU A 70 11.18 -49.12 -11.69
N LYS A 71 10.18 -49.77 -11.06
CA LYS A 71 9.29 -49.11 -10.08
C LYS A 71 10.07 -48.60 -8.86
N LYS A 72 11.05 -49.37 -8.35
CA LYS A 72 11.91 -49.01 -7.21
C LYS A 72 12.83 -47.85 -7.55
N VAL A 73 13.48 -47.87 -8.71
CA VAL A 73 14.33 -46.78 -9.21
C VAL A 73 13.49 -45.51 -9.44
N ARG A 74 12.31 -45.62 -10.07
CA ARG A 74 11.40 -44.48 -10.29
C ARG A 74 10.86 -43.90 -8.98
N ARG A 75 10.58 -44.72 -7.97
CA ARG A 75 10.22 -44.22 -6.62
C ARG A 75 11.39 -43.51 -5.95
N ARG A 76 12.61 -44.03 -6.07
CA ARG A 76 13.82 -43.41 -5.49
C ARG A 76 14.17 -42.09 -6.18
N SER A 77 14.06 -42.02 -7.51
CA SER A 77 14.27 -40.79 -8.27
C SER A 77 13.18 -39.76 -7.98
N ARG A 78 11.89 -40.15 -7.94
CA ARG A 78 10.80 -39.24 -7.53
C ARG A 78 10.97 -38.72 -6.12
N ARG A 79 11.43 -39.54 -5.16
CA ARG A 79 11.73 -39.08 -3.79
C ARG A 79 12.88 -38.07 -3.75
N ARG A 80 13.94 -38.29 -4.54
CA ARG A 80 15.06 -37.33 -4.65
C ARG A 80 14.62 -36.02 -5.29
N VAL A 81 13.84 -36.08 -6.35
CA VAL A 81 13.28 -34.89 -7.01
C VAL A 81 12.32 -34.16 -6.08
N ALA A 82 11.42 -34.86 -5.39
CA ALA A 82 10.52 -34.27 -4.41
C ALA A 82 11.29 -33.63 -3.23
N ALA A 83 12.35 -34.28 -2.74
CA ALA A 83 13.22 -33.71 -1.72
C ALA A 83 13.95 -32.46 -2.23
N ALA A 84 14.45 -32.46 -3.46
CA ALA A 84 15.09 -31.30 -4.06
C ALA A 84 14.11 -30.13 -4.24
N ILE A 85 12.90 -30.40 -4.70
CA ILE A 85 11.82 -29.40 -4.81
C ILE A 85 11.48 -28.86 -3.42
N LEU A 86 11.28 -29.73 -2.42
CA LEU A 86 10.99 -29.33 -1.05
C LEU A 86 12.11 -28.47 -0.46
N CYS A 87 13.37 -28.86 -0.63
CA CYS A 87 14.52 -28.06 -0.20
C CYS A 87 14.53 -26.69 -0.88
N THR A 88 14.26 -26.64 -2.19
CA THR A 88 14.21 -25.37 -2.94
C THR A 88 13.09 -24.47 -2.40
N VAL A 89 11.90 -25.02 -2.20
CA VAL A 89 10.76 -24.29 -1.62
C VAL A 89 11.12 -23.79 -0.21
N LEU A 90 11.74 -24.62 0.63
CA LEU A 90 12.16 -24.22 1.98
C LEU A 90 13.17 -23.07 1.96
N VAL A 91 14.17 -23.09 1.07
CA VAL A 91 15.15 -22.01 0.93
C VAL A 91 14.46 -20.72 0.49
N LEU A 92 13.55 -20.78 -0.47
CA LEU A 92 12.78 -19.62 -0.92
C LEU A 92 11.89 -19.05 0.20
N LEU A 93 11.21 -19.92 0.96
CA LEU A 93 10.39 -19.51 2.10
C LEU A 93 11.25 -18.87 3.21
N LEU A 94 12.43 -19.43 3.49
CA LEU A 94 13.36 -18.85 4.47
C LEU A 94 13.89 -17.50 4.00
N GLY A 95 14.25 -17.35 2.72
CA GLY A 95 14.68 -16.07 2.15
C GLY A 95 13.57 -15.01 2.21
N PHE A 96 12.34 -15.39 1.87
CA PHE A 96 11.17 -14.52 1.97
C PHE A 96 10.87 -14.11 3.42
N ALA A 97 10.91 -15.07 4.36
CA ALA A 97 10.77 -14.80 5.78
C ALA A 97 11.88 -13.87 6.30
N ALA A 98 13.14 -14.08 5.90
CA ALA A 98 14.24 -13.20 6.26
C ALA A 98 14.05 -11.78 5.71
N LYS A 99 13.55 -11.63 4.47
CA LYS A 99 13.24 -10.31 3.90
C LYS A 99 12.18 -9.57 4.72
N ILE A 100 11.15 -10.26 5.17
CA ILE A 100 10.00 -9.64 5.86
C ILE A 100 10.26 -9.39 7.35
N PHE A 101 10.90 -10.34 8.04
CA PHE A 101 11.03 -10.32 9.50
C PHE A 101 12.39 -9.85 10.00
N VAL A 102 13.42 -9.80 9.14
CA VAL A 102 14.79 -9.43 9.56
C VAL A 102 15.31 -8.26 8.73
N ILE A 103 15.44 -8.42 7.42
CA ILE A 103 16.05 -7.39 6.57
C ILE A 103 15.13 -6.17 6.48
N GLY A 104 13.84 -6.38 6.24
CA GLY A 104 12.86 -5.30 6.18
C GLY A 104 13.10 -4.32 5.02
N GLU A 105 12.56 -3.13 5.20
CA GLU A 105 12.72 -1.97 4.32
C GLU A 105 13.18 -0.78 5.16
N PRO A 106 13.78 0.27 4.56
CA PRO A 106 13.99 1.52 5.27
C PRO A 106 12.67 2.02 5.88
N LEU A 107 12.74 2.62 7.07
CA LEU A 107 11.59 3.21 7.72
C LEU A 107 10.98 4.27 6.78
N GLY A 108 9.72 4.06 6.39
CA GLY A 108 8.94 5.01 5.60
C GLY A 108 8.37 6.10 6.51
N PRO A 109 8.75 7.39 6.36
CA PRO A 109 8.36 8.44 7.30
C PRO A 109 6.84 8.68 7.37
N ALA A 110 6.13 8.47 6.25
CA ALA A 110 4.68 8.61 6.17
C ALA A 110 3.91 7.57 7.00
N GLY A 111 4.49 6.39 7.24
CA GLY A 111 3.88 5.33 8.05
C GLY A 111 4.22 5.42 9.54
N ALA A 112 4.92 6.48 9.96
CA ALA A 112 5.41 6.65 11.32
C ALA A 112 4.86 7.94 11.94
N ALA A 113 4.23 7.81 13.11
CA ALA A 113 3.92 8.92 13.97
C ALA A 113 5.17 9.31 14.77
N VAL A 114 5.46 10.61 14.82
CA VAL A 114 6.61 11.16 15.54
C VAL A 114 6.09 12.12 16.59
N SER A 115 6.56 11.95 17.81
CA SER A 115 6.52 12.96 18.84
C SER A 115 7.95 13.28 19.23
N ALA A 116 8.24 14.54 19.52
CA ALA A 116 9.51 14.88 20.13
C ALA A 116 9.28 15.85 21.29
N GLN A 117 10.17 15.75 22.26
CA GLN A 117 10.18 16.61 23.43
C GLN A 117 11.61 17.11 23.60
N ARG A 118 11.73 18.44 23.72
CA ARG A 118 13.00 19.08 24.04
C ARG A 118 13.19 19.05 25.55
N GLU A 119 14.33 18.54 25.98
CA GLU A 119 14.81 18.58 27.36
C GLU A 119 16.22 19.21 27.32
N ASP A 120 16.30 20.48 27.70
CA ASP A 120 17.51 21.31 27.58
C ASP A 120 18.06 21.35 26.14
N ASP A 121 19.26 20.80 25.93
CA ASP A 121 19.98 20.75 24.66
C ASP A 121 19.88 19.37 23.99
N VAL A 122 18.91 18.55 24.42
CA VAL A 122 18.63 17.23 23.87
C VAL A 122 17.19 17.16 23.40
N LEU A 123 17.00 16.73 22.15
CA LEU A 123 15.70 16.41 21.60
C LEU A 123 15.46 14.89 21.71
N ARG A 124 14.50 14.50 22.53
CA ARG A 124 14.04 13.11 22.60
C ARG A 124 12.96 12.90 21.55
N VAL A 125 13.31 12.18 20.48
CA VAL A 125 12.42 11.82 19.38
C VAL A 125 11.86 10.43 19.61
N GLN A 126 10.56 10.33 19.78
CA GLN A 126 9.83 9.06 19.83
C GLN A 126 9.12 8.83 18.50
N VAL A 127 9.39 7.67 17.91
CA VAL A 127 8.80 7.25 16.64
C VAL A 127 7.97 6.01 16.90
N SER A 128 6.74 5.99 16.38
CA SER A 128 5.83 4.86 16.53
C SER A 128 5.20 4.51 15.18
N SER A 129 5.02 3.22 14.93
CA SER A 129 4.36 2.74 13.72
C SER A 129 2.87 3.07 13.78
N ALA A 130 2.33 3.60 12.69
CA ALA A 130 0.89 3.77 12.53
C ALA A 130 0.16 2.42 12.34
N ALA A 131 0.89 1.34 12.02
CA ALA A 131 0.35 -0.01 11.84
C ALA A 131 0.82 -0.97 12.93
N SER A 132 -0.12 -1.64 13.59
CA SER A 132 0.13 -2.57 14.71
C SER A 132 0.95 -3.82 14.35
N GLY A 133 1.09 -4.13 13.06
CA GLY A 133 1.86 -5.28 12.56
C GLY A 133 3.32 -4.98 12.23
N ILE A 134 3.78 -3.73 12.39
CA ILE A 134 5.13 -3.29 12.02
C ILE A 134 5.96 -3.06 13.28
N ALA A 135 7.21 -3.55 13.25
CA ALA A 135 8.23 -3.28 14.23
C ALA A 135 9.40 -2.51 13.60
N PHE A 136 10.08 -1.70 14.41
CA PHE A 136 11.27 -0.96 14.01
C PHE A 136 12.51 -1.50 14.70
N TRP A 137 13.61 -1.62 13.96
CA TRP A 137 14.89 -2.01 14.55
C TRP A 137 16.07 -1.44 13.77
N GLY A 138 17.27 -1.53 14.35
CA GLY A 138 18.49 -1.03 13.71
C GLY A 138 18.50 0.48 13.57
N TRP A 139 18.08 1.18 14.63
CA TRP A 139 18.11 2.64 14.69
C TRP A 139 19.54 3.16 14.54
N THR A 140 19.71 4.17 13.69
CA THR A 140 20.96 4.91 13.53
C THR A 140 20.67 6.40 13.54
N VAL A 141 21.63 7.17 14.06
CA VAL A 141 21.63 8.63 14.06
C VAL A 141 22.95 9.04 13.46
N GLU A 142 22.89 9.72 12.32
CA GLU A 142 24.07 10.23 11.64
C GLU A 142 23.97 11.74 11.58
N ASP A 143 24.96 12.43 12.13
CA ASP A 143 25.12 13.87 12.00
C ASP A 143 26.17 14.15 10.91
N ARG A 144 25.79 14.97 9.93
CA ARG A 144 26.69 15.49 8.90
C ARG A 144 26.54 17.00 8.85
N ASP A 145 27.51 17.70 9.44
CA ASP A 145 27.61 19.16 9.44
C ASP A 145 26.33 19.86 9.93
N GLY A 146 25.70 19.34 10.99
CA GLY A 146 24.48 19.92 11.59
C GLY A 146 23.18 19.40 10.99
N VAL A 147 23.26 18.51 10.00
CA VAL A 147 22.10 17.79 9.44
C VAL A 147 22.07 16.38 10.00
N VAL A 148 21.11 16.13 10.89
CA VAL A 148 20.95 14.84 11.55
C VAL A 148 19.93 13.98 10.80
N SER A 149 20.29 12.75 10.46
CA SER A 149 19.40 11.75 9.87
C SER A 149 19.16 10.60 10.85
N ILE A 150 17.90 10.39 11.22
CA ILE A 150 17.43 9.29 12.05
C ILE A 150 16.86 8.22 11.13
N THR A 151 17.53 7.06 11.03
CA THR A 151 17.06 5.96 10.18
C THR A 151 16.84 4.68 10.97
N ALA A 152 15.95 3.82 10.48
CA ALA A 152 15.70 2.50 11.03
C ALA A 152 15.18 1.56 9.93
N ARG A 153 15.03 0.28 10.28
CA ARG A 153 14.41 -0.74 9.42
C ARG A 153 13.01 -1.04 9.90
N SER A 154 12.07 -1.12 8.96
CA SER A 154 10.69 -1.56 9.14
C SER A 154 10.56 -3.04 8.76
N VAL A 155 10.08 -3.86 9.69
CA VAL A 155 9.84 -5.30 9.54
C VAL A 155 8.46 -5.68 10.06
N LEU A 156 7.93 -6.85 9.69
CA LEU A 156 6.76 -7.37 10.39
C LEU A 156 7.13 -7.76 11.82
N ALA A 157 6.23 -7.44 12.75
CA ALA A 157 6.37 -7.81 14.15
C ALA A 157 6.53 -9.33 14.29
N SER A 158 7.52 -9.74 15.07
CA SER A 158 7.89 -11.14 15.28
C SER A 158 8.53 -11.33 16.64
N PRO A 159 8.80 -12.58 17.08
CA PRO A 159 9.51 -12.82 18.33
C PRO A 159 10.91 -12.16 18.40
N LEU A 160 11.53 -11.86 17.25
CA LEU A 160 12.84 -11.19 17.15
C LEU A 160 12.72 -9.67 17.33
N PHE A 161 11.72 -9.06 16.71
CA PHE A 161 11.47 -7.61 16.75
C PHE A 161 9.98 -7.38 17.00
N ARG A 162 9.65 -6.93 18.21
CA ARG A 162 8.27 -6.77 18.67
C ARG A 162 7.82 -5.32 18.71
N ASP A 163 8.76 -4.42 18.89
CA ASP A 163 8.46 -3.04 19.24
C ASP A 163 8.24 -2.23 17.96
N GLY A 164 7.00 -1.75 17.80
CA GLY A 164 6.64 -0.74 16.81
C GLY A 164 7.05 0.67 17.22
N THR A 165 7.78 0.82 18.33
CA THR A 165 8.21 2.10 18.88
C THR A 165 9.73 2.14 19.01
N GLY A 166 10.32 3.30 18.72
CA GLY A 166 11.71 3.59 18.97
C GLY A 166 11.85 4.97 19.60
N THR A 167 12.83 5.13 20.47
CA THR A 167 13.19 6.41 21.06
C THR A 167 14.65 6.68 20.76
N VAL A 168 14.91 7.88 20.26
CA VAL A 168 16.22 8.35 19.86
C VAL A 168 16.45 9.71 20.52
N GLU A 169 17.65 9.93 21.03
CA GLU A 169 18.04 11.21 21.62
C GLU A 169 19.05 11.86 20.68
N VAL A 170 18.80 13.13 20.34
CA VAL A 170 19.66 13.94 19.47
C VAL A 170 20.13 15.14 20.28
N SER A 171 21.43 15.34 20.40
CA SER A 171 21.98 16.59 20.95
C SER A 171 21.79 17.70 19.91
N LEU A 172 21.30 18.86 20.35
CA LEU A 172 20.99 20.00 19.49
C LEU A 172 22.21 20.90 19.24
N GLU A 173 23.34 20.66 19.91
CA GLU A 173 24.57 21.44 19.74
C GLU A 173 25.04 21.43 18.27
N GLY A 174 24.90 22.57 17.58
CA GLY A 174 25.31 22.72 16.18
C GLY A 174 24.37 22.09 15.16
N VAL A 175 23.21 21.57 15.59
CA VAL A 175 22.20 20.98 14.69
C VAL A 175 21.32 22.07 14.11
N THR A 176 21.13 22.03 12.79
CA THR A 176 20.23 22.93 12.04
C THR A 176 18.99 22.19 11.53
N GLU A 177 19.10 20.88 11.27
CA GLU A 177 18.01 20.07 10.75
C GLU A 177 18.02 18.66 11.32
N ILE A 178 16.83 18.10 11.58
CA ILE A 178 16.67 16.69 11.93
C ILE A 178 15.66 16.05 10.98
N TRP A 179 16.07 14.94 10.38
CA TRP A 179 15.32 14.17 9.40
C TRP A 179 14.97 12.79 9.96
N LEU A 180 13.75 12.33 9.72
CA LEU A 180 13.36 10.94 9.82
C LEU A 180 13.51 10.30 8.43
N GLY A 181 14.46 9.40 8.29
CA GLY A 181 14.97 8.91 6.99
C GLY A 181 16.23 9.65 6.57
N GLU A 182 16.69 9.36 5.35
CA GLU A 182 17.84 10.06 4.74
C GLU A 182 17.47 11.52 4.46
N ALA A 183 18.40 12.46 4.73
CA ALA A 183 18.19 13.86 4.43
C ALA A 183 17.85 14.10 2.95
N GLY A 184 16.82 14.91 2.68
CA GLY A 184 16.33 15.22 1.33
C GLY A 184 15.34 14.20 0.73
N GLU A 185 15.34 12.95 1.20
CA GLU A 185 14.34 11.93 0.80
C GLU A 185 13.30 11.64 1.91
N GLY A 186 13.72 11.80 3.16
CA GLY A 186 12.92 11.56 4.35
C GLY A 186 11.93 12.70 4.68
N ARG A 187 11.45 12.70 5.92
CA ARG A 187 10.63 13.79 6.48
C ARG A 187 11.48 14.61 7.44
N MET A 188 11.57 15.91 7.21
CA MET A 188 12.11 16.83 8.21
C MET A 188 11.17 16.89 9.41
N ILE A 189 11.71 16.69 10.61
CA ILE A 189 10.95 16.72 11.87
C ILE A 189 11.39 17.86 12.79
N TRP A 190 12.49 18.54 12.48
CA TRP A 190 12.97 19.70 13.22
C TRP A 190 13.84 20.58 12.31
N GLN A 191 13.71 21.90 12.46
CA GLN A 191 14.55 22.90 11.80
C GLN A 191 14.59 24.18 12.65
N ASP A 192 15.78 24.74 12.86
CA ASP A 192 16.00 26.05 13.51
C ASP A 192 15.14 26.24 14.78
N ASP A 193 15.34 25.36 15.77
CA ASP A 193 14.59 25.30 17.04
C ASP A 193 13.10 24.97 16.94
N THR A 194 12.58 24.76 15.73
CA THR A 194 11.16 24.50 15.50
C THR A 194 10.91 23.02 15.20
N MET A 195 10.01 22.39 15.97
CA MET A 195 9.50 21.06 15.68
C MET A 195 8.57 21.07 14.47
N ILE A 196 8.79 20.20 13.49
CA ILE A 196 7.98 20.15 12.26
C ILE A 196 6.99 19.00 12.34
N LEU A 197 5.70 19.34 12.40
CA LEU A 197 4.62 18.37 12.32
C LEU A 197 4.52 17.75 10.93
N ALA A 198 3.93 16.55 10.86
CA ALA A 198 3.69 15.86 9.59
C ALA A 198 2.84 16.71 8.61
N ASP A 199 1.88 17.45 9.14
CA ASP A 199 1.01 18.34 8.37
C ASP A 199 1.75 19.57 7.84
N ALA A 200 2.59 20.22 8.67
CA ALA A 200 3.44 21.33 8.22
C ALA A 200 4.37 20.90 7.07
N TRP A 201 5.01 19.73 7.23
CA TRP A 201 5.83 19.15 6.18
C TRP A 201 5.04 18.84 4.90
N ALA A 202 3.82 18.32 5.03
CA ALA A 202 2.95 18.03 3.89
C ALA A 202 2.52 19.30 3.15
N LEU A 203 2.16 20.37 3.88
CA LEU A 203 1.83 21.68 3.30
C LEU A 203 3.03 22.28 2.57
N TYR A 204 4.21 22.28 3.21
CA TYR A 204 5.44 22.79 2.60
C TYR A 204 5.79 22.05 1.29
N GLN A 205 5.64 20.72 1.25
CA GLN A 205 5.87 19.95 0.03
C GLN A 205 4.79 20.17 -1.04
N ALA A 206 3.56 20.49 -0.65
CA ALA A 206 2.44 20.68 -1.57
C ALA A 206 2.48 22.03 -2.30
N GLN A 207 3.22 23.01 -1.76
CA GLN A 207 3.27 24.40 -2.24
C GLN A 207 3.53 24.49 -3.76
N THR A 208 3.06 25.58 -4.35
CA THR A 208 3.23 25.83 -5.78
C THR A 208 3.52 27.31 -6.04
N PRO A 209 4.48 27.66 -6.90
CA PRO A 209 4.76 29.06 -7.19
C PRO A 209 3.66 29.72 -8.03
N TYR A 210 2.80 28.94 -8.69
CA TYR A 210 1.85 29.45 -9.68
C TYR A 210 0.46 28.81 -9.56
N VAL A 211 -0.57 29.66 -9.44
CA VAL A 211 -1.98 29.28 -9.31
C VAL A 211 -2.52 28.63 -10.58
N GLY A 212 -2.01 28.96 -11.77
CA GLY A 212 -2.54 28.41 -13.03
C GLY A 212 -2.23 26.92 -13.26
N ASN A 213 -1.47 26.27 -12.37
CA ASN A 213 -1.30 24.84 -12.39
C ASN A 213 -2.39 24.15 -11.56
N ASN A 214 -3.51 23.82 -12.20
CA ASN A 214 -4.67 23.22 -11.54
C ASN A 214 -4.33 21.95 -10.73
N SER A 215 -3.44 21.08 -11.25
CA SER A 215 -3.01 19.89 -10.52
C SER A 215 -2.16 20.20 -9.29
N ALA A 216 -1.34 21.26 -9.34
CA ALA A 216 -0.54 21.67 -8.18
C ALA A 216 -1.41 22.37 -7.12
N VAL A 217 -2.32 23.25 -7.53
CA VAL A 217 -3.31 23.87 -6.62
C VAL A 217 -4.18 22.80 -5.94
N GLY A 218 -4.60 21.77 -6.69
CA GLY A 218 -5.33 20.64 -6.11
C GLY A 218 -4.54 19.88 -5.03
N ARG A 219 -3.20 19.80 -5.13
CA ARG A 219 -2.37 19.21 -4.07
C ARG A 219 -2.30 20.09 -2.83
N VAL A 220 -2.18 21.41 -3.00
CA VAL A 220 -2.23 22.35 -1.86
C VAL A 220 -3.55 22.22 -1.13
N LEU A 221 -4.67 22.24 -1.86
CA LEU A 221 -6.00 22.09 -1.29
C LEU A 221 -6.19 20.76 -0.55
N ALA A 222 -5.73 19.64 -1.14
CA ALA A 222 -5.79 18.34 -0.48
C ALA A 222 -4.93 18.28 0.81
N ALA A 223 -3.77 18.93 0.82
CA ALA A 223 -2.92 19.01 2.01
C ALA A 223 -3.58 19.86 3.10
N VAL A 224 -4.17 21.00 2.73
CA VAL A 224 -4.94 21.86 3.64
C VAL A 224 -6.16 21.15 4.21
N ASP A 225 -6.91 20.40 3.40
CA ASP A 225 -8.06 19.61 3.85
C ASP A 225 -7.65 18.46 4.79
N THR A 226 -6.46 17.88 4.60
CA THR A 226 -5.94 16.86 5.50
C THR A 226 -5.58 17.47 6.86
N TRP A 227 -4.90 18.63 6.85
CA TRP A 227 -4.47 19.34 8.05
C TRP A 227 -5.63 19.92 8.86
N TYR A 228 -6.52 20.70 8.24
CA TYR A 228 -7.63 21.37 8.94
C TYR A 228 -8.89 20.48 9.07
N GLY A 229 -8.85 19.29 8.48
CA GLY A 229 -9.98 18.35 8.38
C GLY A 229 -10.83 18.58 7.12
N PRO A 230 -11.53 17.56 6.61
CA PRO A 230 -12.25 17.62 5.34
C PRO A 230 -13.38 18.66 5.37
N PRO A 231 -13.76 19.24 4.22
CA PRO A 231 -14.89 20.17 4.16
C PRO A 231 -16.20 19.45 4.48
N ILE A 232 -17.18 20.21 4.98
CA ILE A 232 -18.52 19.69 5.27
C ILE A 232 -19.29 19.39 3.98
N VAL A 233 -18.95 20.10 2.90
CA VAL A 233 -19.60 20.00 1.59
C VAL A 233 -18.49 19.87 0.54
N ASP A 234 -18.71 19.02 -0.46
CA ASP A 234 -17.81 18.90 -1.60
C ASP A 234 -17.70 20.24 -2.33
N TYR A 235 -16.56 20.45 -3.00
CA TYR A 235 -16.31 21.68 -3.75
C TYR A 235 -15.60 21.43 -5.06
N THR A 236 -15.78 22.38 -5.98
CA THR A 236 -14.97 22.53 -7.20
C THR A 236 -14.17 23.83 -7.16
N ILE A 237 -13.23 24.02 -8.08
CA ILE A 237 -12.40 25.23 -8.12
C ILE A 237 -12.38 25.87 -9.49
N SER A 238 -12.23 27.19 -9.50
CA SER A 238 -11.95 28.01 -10.69
C SER A 238 -10.73 28.89 -10.45
N LEU A 239 -9.91 29.08 -11.47
CA LEU A 239 -8.65 29.83 -11.39
C LEU A 239 -8.70 31.04 -12.31
N GLN A 240 -8.45 32.23 -11.76
CA GLN A 240 -8.25 33.45 -12.55
C GLN A 240 -6.76 33.67 -12.77
N THR A 241 -6.33 33.52 -14.03
CA THR A 241 -4.92 33.60 -14.44
C THR A 241 -4.68 34.54 -15.60
N SER A 242 -5.73 35.23 -16.07
CA SER A 242 -5.64 36.10 -17.24
C SER A 242 -4.99 37.45 -16.95
N ALA A 243 -5.14 37.97 -15.74
CA ALA A 243 -4.54 39.21 -15.26
C ALA A 243 -4.51 39.23 -13.73
N GLU A 244 -3.66 40.08 -13.17
CA GLU A 244 -3.66 40.38 -11.74
C GLU A 244 -4.96 41.15 -11.34
N PRO A 245 -5.52 40.88 -10.15
CA PRO A 245 -5.01 39.95 -9.15
C PRO A 245 -5.28 38.48 -9.50
N TYR A 246 -4.26 37.64 -9.35
CA TYR A 246 -4.38 36.19 -9.54
C TYR A 246 -5.28 35.57 -8.47
N GLY A 247 -6.26 34.76 -8.89
CA GLY A 247 -7.36 34.35 -8.03
C GLY A 247 -7.64 32.85 -8.01
N LEU A 248 -8.03 32.35 -6.84
CA LEU A 248 -8.59 31.02 -6.62
C LEU A 248 -10.02 31.18 -6.12
N THR A 249 -10.99 30.61 -6.81
CA THR A 249 -12.38 30.55 -6.37
C THR A 249 -12.74 29.12 -6.02
N ILE A 250 -13.22 28.88 -4.80
CA ILE A 250 -13.73 27.60 -4.31
C ILE A 250 -15.26 27.61 -4.35
N HIS A 251 -15.85 26.69 -5.09
CA HIS A 251 -17.30 26.58 -5.27
C HIS A 251 -17.82 25.38 -4.47
N PHE A 252 -18.45 25.66 -3.32
CA PHE A 252 -19.11 24.62 -2.53
C PHE A 252 -20.41 24.20 -3.19
N ASP A 253 -20.61 22.88 -3.29
CA ASP A 253 -21.79 22.28 -3.90
C ASP A 253 -23.07 22.59 -3.11
N ASP A 254 -24.22 22.29 -3.72
CA ASP A 254 -25.53 22.76 -3.26
C ASP A 254 -25.84 22.40 -1.79
N ILE A 255 -25.94 23.44 -0.97
CA ILE A 255 -26.21 23.38 0.48
C ILE A 255 -27.67 22.95 0.76
N THR A 256 -28.52 22.85 -0.28
CA THR A 256 -29.94 22.47 -0.17
C THR A 256 -30.22 21.13 0.53
N ALA A 257 -29.24 20.21 0.56
CA ALA A 257 -29.42 18.88 1.16
C ALA A 257 -29.33 18.87 2.70
N HIS A 258 -28.86 19.94 3.33
CA HIS A 258 -28.59 19.98 4.78
C HIS A 258 -29.49 20.99 5.49
N VAL A 259 -30.13 20.54 6.58
CA VAL A 259 -31.08 21.35 7.36
C VAL A 259 -30.29 22.36 8.21
N ASP A 260 -30.58 23.66 8.01
CA ASP A 260 -29.93 24.89 8.51
C ASP A 260 -28.93 25.59 7.54
N ARG A 261 -29.48 26.42 6.64
CA ARG A 261 -28.76 27.24 5.64
C ARG A 261 -27.76 28.20 6.29
N GLU A 262 -28.17 28.91 7.34
CA GLU A 262 -27.35 29.94 7.97
C GLU A 262 -26.19 29.30 8.74
N GLY A 263 -26.44 28.17 9.40
CA GLY A 263 -25.42 27.40 10.08
C GLY A 263 -24.28 26.93 9.17
N ILE A 264 -24.60 26.44 7.97
CA ILE A 264 -23.60 25.89 7.04
C ILE A 264 -22.82 27.00 6.35
N VAL A 265 -23.49 28.07 5.91
CA VAL A 265 -22.80 29.23 5.33
C VAL A 265 -21.80 29.78 6.34
N ARG A 266 -22.19 29.93 7.60
CA ARG A 266 -21.29 30.36 8.68
C ARG A 266 -20.13 29.39 8.89
N ALA A 267 -20.37 28.09 8.85
CA ALA A 267 -19.31 27.09 9.00
C ALA A 267 -18.30 27.12 7.83
N ILE A 268 -18.79 27.31 6.59
CA ILE A 268 -17.94 27.48 5.40
C ILE A 268 -17.13 28.77 5.51
N ASP A 269 -17.76 29.89 5.87
CA ASP A 269 -17.06 31.16 6.04
C ASP A 269 -15.96 31.05 7.10
N GLN A 270 -16.28 30.50 8.28
CA GLN A 270 -15.29 30.27 9.35
C GLN A 270 -14.11 29.41 8.88
N ARG A 271 -14.39 28.32 8.16
CA ARG A 271 -13.35 27.48 7.57
C ARG A 271 -12.50 28.29 6.58
N MET A 272 -13.13 29.01 5.66
CA MET A 272 -12.42 29.71 4.60
C MET A 272 -11.58 30.88 5.12
N TYR A 273 -12.04 31.58 6.15
CA TYR A 273 -11.21 32.59 6.82
C TYR A 273 -10.01 31.99 7.53
N ALA A 274 -10.13 30.78 8.10
CA ALA A 274 -9.00 30.08 8.69
C ALA A 274 -7.98 29.59 7.64
N LEU A 275 -8.46 29.16 6.47
CA LEU A 275 -7.61 28.53 5.45
C LEU A 275 -7.01 29.48 4.43
N ALA A 276 -7.70 30.58 4.11
CA ALA A 276 -7.30 31.46 3.03
C ALA A 276 -5.91 32.10 3.23
N PRO A 277 -5.48 32.52 4.44
CA PRO A 277 -4.11 32.97 4.67
C PRO A 277 -3.07 31.90 4.31
N ALA A 278 -3.33 30.63 4.65
CA ALA A 278 -2.45 29.53 4.28
C ALA A 278 -2.43 29.27 2.77
N LEU A 279 -3.57 29.38 2.09
CA LEU A 279 -3.63 29.28 0.62
C LEU A 279 -2.86 30.42 -0.07
N LEU A 280 -2.96 31.64 0.46
CA LEU A 280 -2.22 32.81 -0.03
C LEU A 280 -0.71 32.66 0.19
N ALA A 281 -0.29 32.04 1.29
CA ALA A 281 1.11 31.75 1.56
C ALA A 281 1.66 30.65 0.64
N LEU A 282 0.96 29.52 0.53
CA LEU A 282 1.44 28.31 -0.15
C LEU A 282 1.32 28.34 -1.68
N ILE A 283 0.56 29.30 -2.23
CA ILE A 283 0.41 29.50 -3.67
C ILE A 283 1.08 30.84 -4.04
N GLY A 284 2.32 30.75 -4.53
CA GLY A 284 3.26 31.88 -4.54
C GLY A 284 2.78 33.15 -5.25
N ASN A 285 2.07 33.04 -6.38
CA ASN A 285 1.52 34.20 -7.08
C ASN A 285 0.04 34.48 -6.79
N LEU A 286 -0.59 33.77 -5.84
CA LEU A 286 -1.98 34.02 -5.48
C LEU A 286 -2.12 35.34 -4.74
N GLU A 287 -3.17 36.08 -5.06
CA GLU A 287 -3.44 37.40 -4.45
C GLU A 287 -4.87 37.51 -3.94
N ARG A 288 -5.75 36.59 -4.34
CA ARG A 288 -7.15 36.56 -3.91
C ARG A 288 -7.67 35.14 -3.76
N VAL A 289 -8.25 34.84 -2.61
CA VAL A 289 -9.05 33.65 -2.38
C VAL A 289 -10.52 34.07 -2.30
N GLN A 290 -11.37 33.42 -3.08
CA GLN A 290 -12.80 33.63 -3.08
C GLN A 290 -13.50 32.29 -2.85
N TRP A 291 -14.67 32.32 -2.22
CA TRP A 291 -15.52 31.14 -2.15
C TRP A 291 -16.98 31.50 -2.40
N THR A 292 -17.71 30.54 -2.95
CA THR A 292 -19.11 30.69 -3.28
C THR A 292 -19.90 29.49 -2.81
N CYS A 293 -21.08 29.75 -2.26
CA CYS A 293 -22.02 28.76 -1.77
C CYS A 293 -23.34 28.91 -2.53
N ALA A 294 -23.77 27.87 -3.25
CA ALA A 294 -25.08 27.88 -3.91
C ALA A 294 -26.19 27.78 -2.85
N LEU A 295 -27.21 28.62 -2.99
CA LEU A 295 -28.34 28.71 -2.07
C LEU A 295 -29.61 28.17 -2.74
N SER A 296 -30.54 27.68 -1.93
CA SER A 296 -31.78 27.02 -2.39
C SER A 296 -32.72 27.88 -3.22
N ASP A 297 -32.57 29.21 -3.14
CA ASP A 297 -33.30 30.20 -3.93
C ASP A 297 -32.64 30.51 -5.29
N GLY A 298 -31.57 29.79 -5.64
CA GLY A 298 -30.80 30.00 -6.86
C GLY A 298 -29.82 31.18 -6.80
N THR A 299 -29.65 31.79 -5.63
CA THR A 299 -28.63 32.82 -5.40
C THR A 299 -27.33 32.20 -4.86
N TYR A 300 -26.27 33.02 -4.78
CA TYR A 300 -24.98 32.60 -4.26
C TYR A 300 -24.56 33.48 -3.09
N HIS A 301 -24.12 32.88 -2.00
CA HIS A 301 -23.35 33.58 -0.97
C HIS A 301 -21.90 33.59 -1.42
N THR A 302 -21.28 34.76 -1.50
CA THR A 302 -19.91 34.91 -1.99
C THR A 302 -19.13 35.79 -1.04
N GLN A 303 -17.92 35.32 -0.68
CA GLN A 303 -16.96 36.04 0.14
C GLN A 303 -15.58 35.92 -0.49
N ALA A 304 -14.72 36.89 -0.20
CA ALA A 304 -13.35 36.90 -0.68
C ALA A 304 -12.42 37.57 0.33
N ILE A 305 -11.16 37.22 0.23
CA ILE A 305 -10.05 37.82 0.96
C ILE A 305 -8.87 37.98 0.01
N THR A 306 -8.15 39.08 0.20
CA THR A 306 -6.98 39.44 -0.59
C THR A 306 -5.70 39.33 0.22
N LEU A 307 -4.57 39.18 -0.46
CA LEU A 307 -3.25 39.21 0.14
C LEU A 307 -3.03 40.50 0.96
N ALA A 308 -3.45 41.66 0.42
CA ALA A 308 -3.29 42.94 1.08
C ALA A 308 -4.05 43.02 2.42
N GLU A 309 -5.28 42.50 2.48
CA GLU A 309 -6.07 42.45 3.72
C GLU A 309 -5.42 41.53 4.78
N VAL A 310 -4.84 40.41 4.35
CA VAL A 310 -4.12 39.48 5.23
C VAL A 310 -2.84 40.12 5.76
N ASP A 311 -2.03 40.71 4.88
CA ASP A 311 -0.77 41.34 5.24
C ASP A 311 -0.98 42.55 6.17
N GLU A 312 -2.07 43.31 5.99
CA GLU A 312 -2.46 44.40 6.89
C GLU A 312 -2.86 43.88 8.29
N ALA A 313 -3.55 42.75 8.38
CA ALA A 313 -4.01 42.17 9.63
C ALA A 313 -2.92 41.38 10.39
N LEU A 314 -1.90 40.88 9.69
CA LEU A 314 -0.89 39.97 10.21
C LEU A 314 -0.16 40.49 11.47
N PRO A 315 0.29 41.75 11.56
CA PRO A 315 0.93 42.26 12.77
C PRO A 315 0.04 42.14 14.02
N GLY A 316 -1.28 42.36 13.88
CA GLY A 316 -2.22 42.24 14.98
C GLY A 316 -2.45 40.79 15.43
N TRP A 317 -2.39 39.82 14.50
CA TRP A 317 -2.45 38.40 14.86
C TRP A 317 -1.24 37.96 15.65
N ILE A 318 -0.05 38.43 15.28
CA ILE A 318 1.20 38.12 15.98
C ILE A 318 1.23 38.76 17.37
N GLU A 319 0.79 40.02 17.50
CA GLU A 319 0.67 40.68 18.80
C GLU A 319 -0.22 39.90 19.76
N ALA A 320 -1.38 39.43 19.29
CA ALA A 320 -2.29 38.67 20.13
C ALA A 320 -1.79 37.26 20.46
N ARG A 321 -1.12 36.57 19.51
CA ARG A 321 -0.43 35.31 19.80
C ARG A 321 0.62 35.50 20.89
N ASN A 322 1.43 36.56 20.81
CA ASN A 322 2.46 36.86 21.81
C ASN A 322 1.83 37.16 23.17
N LEU A 323 0.76 37.96 23.22
CA LEU A 323 0.01 38.21 24.45
C LEU A 323 -0.54 36.92 25.08
N ALA A 324 -1.15 36.04 24.29
CA ALA A 324 -1.69 34.77 24.76
C ALA A 324 -0.57 33.83 25.27
N HIS A 325 0.58 33.82 24.58
CA HIS A 325 1.76 33.07 25.00
C HIS A 325 2.32 33.58 26.34
N ASP A 326 2.49 34.89 26.50
CA ASP A 326 2.99 35.51 27.74
C ASP A 326 2.09 35.24 28.95
N LEU A 327 0.77 35.17 28.74
CA LEU A 327 -0.19 34.83 29.79
C LEU A 327 -0.08 33.38 30.27
N THR A 328 0.35 32.46 29.38
CA THR A 328 0.43 31.03 29.68
C THR A 328 1.83 30.58 30.07
N SER A 329 2.86 31.25 29.56
CA SER A 329 4.28 30.91 29.74
C SER A 329 5.14 32.20 29.77
N PRO A 330 5.11 32.98 30.87
CA PRO A 330 5.80 34.28 30.94
C PRO A 330 7.34 34.21 30.91
N ASP A 331 7.92 33.04 31.17
CA ASP A 331 9.36 32.76 31.04
C ASP A 331 9.66 31.89 29.79
N GLY A 332 8.72 31.86 28.82
CA GLY A 332 8.75 31.00 27.64
C GLY A 332 9.64 31.49 26.50
N GLU A 333 9.41 30.95 25.31
CA GLU A 333 10.11 31.34 24.08
C GLU A 333 9.92 32.84 23.74
N PRO A 334 10.89 33.46 23.05
CA PRO A 334 10.81 34.87 22.69
C PRO A 334 9.61 35.19 21.80
N ASP A 335 9.15 36.43 21.91
CA ASP A 335 8.08 36.98 21.09
C ASP A 335 8.36 36.82 19.60
N TRP A 336 7.30 36.48 18.87
CA TRP A 336 7.36 36.39 17.43
C TRP A 336 7.38 37.79 16.83
N THR A 337 8.26 37.97 15.84
CA THR A 337 8.20 39.13 14.95
C THR A 337 7.34 38.80 13.74
N ALA A 338 6.42 39.70 13.39
CA ALA A 338 5.59 39.56 12.20
C ALA A 338 6.45 39.71 10.93
N PRO A 339 6.33 38.80 9.95
CA PRO A 339 6.98 38.97 8.65
C PRO A 339 6.30 40.09 7.84
N GLU A 340 6.92 40.49 6.72
CA GLU A 340 6.36 41.55 5.87
C GLU A 340 5.11 41.09 5.13
N SER A 341 5.05 39.81 4.78
CA SER A 341 3.89 39.20 4.12
C SER A 341 3.61 37.80 4.67
N ILE A 342 2.36 37.37 4.60
CA ILE A 342 1.98 35.98 4.89
C ILE A 342 2.73 34.98 4.00
N LYS A 343 3.20 35.41 2.82
CA LYS A 343 3.99 34.60 1.89
C LYS A 343 5.35 34.19 2.44
N ASP A 344 5.92 34.94 3.37
CA ASP A 344 7.20 34.62 3.97
C ASP A 344 7.15 33.31 4.77
N TYR A 345 5.96 32.89 5.21
CA TYR A 345 5.77 31.61 5.87
C TYR A 345 5.99 30.40 4.96
N ALA A 346 6.00 30.56 3.63
CA ALA A 346 6.31 29.48 2.69
C ALA A 346 7.83 29.26 2.49
N ALA A 347 8.68 30.11 3.07
CA ALA A 347 10.13 30.11 2.81
C ALA A 347 10.86 28.88 3.38
N SER A 348 10.34 28.26 4.44
CA SER A 348 10.94 27.06 5.06
C SER A 348 9.89 26.20 5.77
N PRO A 349 10.20 24.91 6.03
CA PRO A 349 9.36 24.05 6.87
C PRO A 349 9.05 24.65 8.25
N ALA A 350 10.04 25.24 8.92
CA ALA A 350 9.84 25.92 10.20
C ALA A 350 8.87 27.11 10.09
N ALA A 351 8.94 27.86 9.00
CA ALA A 351 8.01 28.95 8.76
C ALA A 351 6.59 28.43 8.50
N VAL A 352 6.41 27.35 7.74
CA VAL A 352 5.09 26.72 7.55
C VAL A 352 4.54 26.17 8.87
N GLN A 353 5.39 25.61 9.74
CA GLN A 353 4.95 25.21 11.08
C GLN A 353 4.44 26.42 11.87
N ARG A 354 5.18 27.54 11.89
CA ARG A 354 4.72 28.75 12.58
C ARG A 354 3.41 29.29 12.02
N LEU A 355 3.16 29.13 10.73
CA LEU A 355 1.87 29.46 10.11
C LEU A 355 0.75 28.56 10.63
N ILE A 356 0.99 27.25 10.79
CA ILE A 356 0.02 26.34 11.43
C ILE A 356 -0.24 26.78 12.86
N ASP A 357 0.80 26.99 13.65
CA ASP A 357 0.64 27.37 15.05
C ASP A 357 -0.12 28.71 15.18
N LEU A 358 0.12 29.66 14.27
CA LEU A 358 -0.63 30.92 14.23
C LEU A 358 -2.13 30.68 14.10
N THR A 359 -2.56 29.65 13.37
CA THR A 359 -3.99 29.33 13.19
C THR A 359 -4.69 28.96 14.48
N GLU A 360 -3.97 28.40 15.44
CA GLU A 360 -4.50 28.00 16.74
C GLU A 360 -4.81 29.23 17.62
N TYR A 361 -4.06 30.32 17.45
CA TYR A 361 -4.18 31.57 18.20
C TYR A 361 -4.87 32.69 17.41
N GLY A 362 -4.97 32.56 16.09
CA GLY A 362 -5.54 33.58 15.22
C GLY A 362 -5.70 33.11 13.77
N PHE A 363 -6.96 33.04 13.33
CA PHE A 363 -7.45 33.41 12.00
C PHE A 363 -8.97 33.66 12.07
N TYR A 364 -9.43 34.25 13.17
CA TYR A 364 -10.85 34.38 13.43
C TYR A 364 -11.37 35.73 12.95
N VAL A 365 -12.46 35.69 12.19
CA VAL A 365 -13.22 36.87 11.82
C VAL A 365 -14.39 36.99 12.78
N HIS A 366 -14.50 38.12 13.47
CA HIS A 366 -15.76 38.56 14.04
C HIS A 366 -16.39 39.53 13.06
N THR A 367 -17.38 39.07 12.29
CA THR A 367 -18.17 39.97 11.44
C THR A 367 -18.91 40.94 12.38
N VAL A 368 -18.72 42.26 12.21
CA VAL A 368 -19.59 43.26 12.87
C VAL A 368 -19.96 44.35 11.85
N GLU A 369 -21.27 44.58 11.77
CA GLU A 369 -22.02 45.65 11.09
C GLU A 369 -21.35 46.43 9.93
N GLY A 370 -21.83 46.18 8.70
CA GLY A 370 -21.49 46.99 7.52
C GLY A 370 -20.85 46.22 6.36
N GLY A 371 -20.66 44.90 6.50
CA GLY A 371 -20.14 44.05 5.41
C GLY A 371 -18.62 44.07 5.23
N THR A 372 -17.88 44.64 6.20
CA THR A 372 -16.41 44.56 6.23
C THR A 372 -16.00 43.43 7.16
N ASN A 373 -15.10 42.55 6.70
CA ASN A 373 -14.55 41.47 7.52
C ASN A 373 -13.50 42.06 8.46
N VAL A 374 -13.69 41.88 9.77
CA VAL A 374 -12.69 42.27 10.78
C VAL A 374 -12.08 41.00 11.34
N PHE A 375 -10.79 40.82 11.11
CA PHE A 375 -10.03 39.76 11.74
C PHE A 375 -9.73 40.15 13.18
N THR A 376 -10.31 39.42 14.12
CA THR A 376 -10.08 39.61 15.55
C THR A 376 -9.32 38.39 16.06
N PRO A 377 -8.10 38.57 16.59
CA PRO A 377 -7.41 37.46 17.22
C PRO A 377 -8.21 36.97 18.44
N TRP A 378 -8.04 35.70 18.79
CA TRP A 378 -8.67 35.12 19.99
C TRP A 378 -7.97 35.70 21.25
N PRO A 379 -8.71 36.03 22.33
CA PRO A 379 -8.15 36.61 23.54
C PRO A 379 -7.31 35.64 24.39
#